data_AF-A0AAN6Z5N5-F1
#
_entry.id   AF-A0AAN6Z5N5-F1
#
_cell.length_a   1.000
_cell.length_b   1.000
_cell.length_c   1.000
_cell.angle_alpha   90.00
_cell.angle_beta   90.00
_cell.angle_gamma   90.00
#
_symmetry.space_group_name_H-M   'P 1'
#
loop_
_entity.id
_entity.type
_entity.pdbx_description
1 polymer ?
#
loop_
_entity_poly.entity_id
_entity_poly.type
_entity_poly.pdbx_seq_one_letter_code
_entity_poly.pdbx_strand_id
1 'polypeptide(L)'
;MLSTKILALSLVSLSLVFGQETCPDVPDLDLGAGVPPNPAHIPAGCSDYEILVARGTGEPNYANGGKFGVVVGDPVVSNTTLRLPGARGYPVQYPASSDITGVRRGATDVVNRLRRQAISCPRQTFSLVGYSQGAAVMHSAAEDIPLYLYPRIKSLVMFGDGYHRLGPVLSRFPTGLNDKAMQICAPGDPVRDDPLSDGPLMII
;
A
#
# COMPACT_ATOMS: atom_id res chain seq x y z
N MET A 1 -49.67 -14.98 39.13
CA MET A 1 -48.56 -15.96 39.00
C MET A 1 -48.86 -16.74 37.73
N LEU A 2 -48.23 -16.49 36.58
CA LEU A 2 -46.86 -16.83 36.25
C LEU A 2 -46.43 -15.99 35.02
N SER A 3 -45.29 -15.31 35.08
CA SER A 3 -44.75 -14.48 33.99
C SER A 3 -43.78 -15.32 33.16
N THR A 4 -44.12 -15.60 31.91
CA THR A 4 -43.29 -16.35 30.97
C THR A 4 -42.24 -15.41 30.35
N LYS A 5 -40.98 -15.54 30.75
CA LYS A 5 -39.86 -14.82 30.13
C LYS A 5 -39.49 -15.49 28.81
N ILE A 6 -39.61 -14.75 27.71
CA ILE A 6 -39.10 -15.16 26.40
C ILE A 6 -37.60 -14.85 26.37
N LEU A 7 -36.76 -15.88 26.34
CA LEU A 7 -35.32 -15.74 26.09
C LEU A 7 -35.12 -15.53 24.58
N ALA A 8 -34.71 -14.34 24.16
CA ALA A 8 -34.24 -14.09 22.81
C ALA A 8 -32.81 -14.64 22.67
N LEU A 9 -32.65 -15.71 21.88
CA LEU A 9 -31.34 -16.24 21.51
C LEU A 9 -30.76 -15.35 20.40
N SER A 10 -29.71 -14.58 20.71
CA SER A 10 -28.97 -13.79 19.71
C SER A 10 -28.12 -14.74 18.85
N LEU A 11 -28.50 -14.92 17.58
CA LEU A 11 -27.64 -15.54 16.58
C LEU A 11 -26.49 -14.59 16.25
N VAL A 12 -25.28 -14.92 16.71
CA VAL A 12 -24.05 -14.32 16.22
C VAL A 12 -23.80 -14.91 14.83
N SER A 13 -24.07 -14.14 13.79
CA SER A 13 -23.72 -14.49 12.42
C SER A 13 -22.21 -14.41 12.24
N LEU A 14 -21.55 -15.57 12.20
CA LEU A 14 -20.14 -15.69 11.83
C LEU A 14 -20.02 -15.49 10.31
N SER A 15 -19.70 -14.27 9.88
CA SER A 15 -19.40 -13.99 8.48
C SER A 15 -18.06 -14.63 8.11
N LEU A 16 -18.11 -15.76 7.40
CA LEU A 16 -16.97 -16.30 6.69
C LEU A 16 -16.52 -15.27 5.64
N VAL A 17 -15.34 -14.69 5.85
CA VAL A 17 -14.68 -13.89 4.83
C VAL A 17 -14.10 -14.89 3.83
N PHE A 18 -14.80 -15.12 2.72
CA PHE A 18 -14.22 -15.82 1.58
C PHE A 18 -13.16 -14.91 0.97
N GLY A 19 -11.88 -15.28 1.08
CA GLY A 19 -10.83 -14.67 0.25
C GLY A 19 -11.13 -14.96 -1.23
N GLN A 20 -10.75 -14.06 -2.13
CA GLN A 20 -10.93 -14.30 -3.56
C GLN A 20 -10.15 -15.56 -3.97
N GLU A 21 -10.85 -16.63 -4.36
CA GLU A 21 -10.23 -17.89 -4.82
C GLU A 21 -9.45 -17.74 -6.13
N THR A 22 -9.67 -16.65 -6.85
CA THR A 22 -9.02 -16.36 -8.14
C THR A 22 -8.56 -14.91 -8.18
N CYS A 23 -7.27 -14.69 -8.37
CA CYS A 23 -6.74 -13.37 -8.69
C CYS A 23 -7.40 -12.89 -10.01
N PRO A 24 -7.89 -11.64 -10.09
CA PRO A 24 -8.41 -11.12 -11.34
C PRO A 24 -7.33 -11.12 -12.42
N ASP A 25 -7.73 -11.35 -13.68
CA ASP A 25 -6.82 -11.25 -14.83
C ASP A 25 -6.16 -9.87 -14.84
N VAL A 26 -4.82 -9.86 -14.77
CA VAL A 26 -4.04 -8.64 -14.86
C VAL A 26 -4.11 -8.16 -16.31
N PRO A 27 -4.47 -6.89 -16.59
CA PRO A 27 -4.44 -6.38 -17.96
C PRO A 27 -3.03 -6.52 -18.55
N ASP A 28 -2.89 -6.62 -19.87
CA ASP A 28 -1.58 -6.57 -20.53
C ASP A 28 -0.91 -5.23 -20.23
N LEU A 29 0.05 -5.26 -19.30
CA LEU A 29 0.84 -4.12 -18.87
C LEU A 29 2.12 -4.08 -19.71
N ASP A 30 2.37 -2.97 -20.40
CA ASP A 30 3.70 -2.71 -20.98
C ASP A 30 4.66 -2.35 -19.84
N LEU A 31 5.41 -3.36 -19.39
CA LEU A 31 6.37 -3.27 -18.27
C LEU A 31 7.59 -2.38 -18.55
N GLY A 32 7.66 -1.69 -19.69
CA GLY A 32 8.78 -0.84 -20.09
C GLY A 32 8.47 0.67 -20.13
N ALA A 33 7.24 1.04 -20.50
CA ALA A 33 6.87 2.43 -20.69
C ALA A 33 6.39 3.09 -19.39
N GLY A 34 6.98 4.23 -19.03
CA GLY A 34 6.50 5.02 -17.90
C GLY A 34 5.13 5.61 -18.18
N VAL A 35 4.26 5.56 -17.19
CA VAL A 35 2.95 6.21 -17.21
C VAL A 35 3.09 7.60 -16.57
N PRO A 36 2.84 8.69 -17.30
CA PRO A 36 3.01 10.04 -16.78
C PRO A 36 2.20 10.27 -15.49
N PRO A 37 2.73 10.98 -14.49
CA PRO A 37 1.94 11.41 -13.34
C PRO A 37 0.68 12.16 -13.77
N ASN A 38 -0.44 11.94 -13.07
CA ASN A 38 -1.70 12.61 -13.35
C ASN A 38 -2.14 13.43 -12.13
N PRO A 39 -1.86 14.74 -12.10
CA PRO A 39 -2.24 15.62 -11.00
C PRO A 39 -3.75 15.69 -10.75
N ALA A 40 -4.59 15.42 -11.76
CA ALA A 40 -6.05 15.42 -11.60
C ALA A 40 -6.52 14.29 -10.66
N HIS A 41 -5.69 13.26 -10.43
CA HIS A 41 -5.99 12.17 -9.50
C HIS A 41 -5.54 12.47 -8.06
N ILE A 42 -4.93 13.62 -7.79
CA ILE A 42 -4.51 14.01 -6.44
C ILE A 42 -5.75 14.40 -5.62
N PRO A 43 -6.07 13.68 -4.53
CA PRO A 43 -7.19 14.03 -3.69
C PRO A 43 -6.88 15.31 -2.89
N ALA A 44 -7.84 16.24 -2.89
CA ALA A 44 -7.82 17.47 -2.12
C ALA A 44 -8.37 17.27 -0.69
N GLY A 45 -8.13 18.25 0.18
CA GLY A 45 -8.62 18.23 1.57
C GLY A 45 -7.95 17.19 2.46
N CYS A 46 -8.56 17.00 3.64
CA CYS A 46 -8.11 16.07 4.67
C CYS A 46 -8.86 14.74 4.61
N SER A 47 -8.21 13.70 5.11
CA SER A 47 -8.86 12.44 5.50
C SER A 47 -8.40 12.04 6.89
N ASP A 48 -9.10 11.12 7.53
CA ASP A 48 -8.64 10.56 8.80
C ASP A 48 -7.42 9.64 8.57
N TYR A 49 -7.46 8.93 7.44
CA TYR A 49 -6.44 8.00 7.01
C TYR A 49 -6.13 8.18 5.52
N GLU A 50 -4.86 8.21 5.12
CA GLU A 50 -4.47 8.26 3.71
C GLU A 50 -3.43 7.18 3.38
N ILE A 51 -3.73 6.42 2.34
CA ILE A 51 -2.92 5.29 1.88
C ILE A 51 -2.13 5.78 0.67
N LEU A 52 -0.83 6.04 0.85
CA LEU A 52 0.04 6.43 -0.25
C LEU A 52 0.48 5.15 -0.97
N VAL A 53 0.11 5.03 -2.25
CA VAL A 53 0.35 3.83 -3.04
C VAL A 53 1.36 4.11 -4.16
N ALA A 54 2.50 3.43 -4.11
CA ALA A 54 3.43 3.35 -5.22
C ALA A 54 3.22 2.03 -5.98
N ARG A 55 2.68 2.17 -7.20
CA ARG A 55 2.40 1.06 -8.14
C ARG A 55 3.69 0.38 -8.64
N GLY A 56 3.58 -0.76 -9.30
CA GLY A 56 4.70 -1.47 -9.94
C GLY A 56 5.09 -0.90 -11.31
N THR A 57 6.19 -1.39 -11.86
CA THR A 57 6.71 -0.96 -13.18
C THR A 57 5.67 -1.23 -14.28
N GLY A 58 5.45 -0.24 -15.16
CA GLY A 58 4.49 -0.30 -16.26
C GLY A 58 3.02 -0.20 -15.85
N GLU A 59 2.71 -0.19 -14.55
CA GLU A 59 1.31 -0.10 -14.14
C GLU A 59 0.70 1.26 -14.52
N PRO A 60 -0.54 1.29 -15.03
CA PRO A 60 -1.26 2.53 -15.27
C PRO A 60 -1.59 3.23 -13.96
N ASN A 61 -1.60 4.56 -14.00
CA ASN A 61 -2.28 5.40 -13.01
C ASN A 61 -3.62 5.96 -13.55
N TYR A 62 -4.05 5.44 -14.70
CA TYR A 62 -5.37 5.57 -15.30
C TYR A 62 -5.69 4.31 -16.11
N ALA A 63 -6.61 3.49 -15.64
CA ALA A 63 -7.37 2.56 -16.48
C ALA A 63 -8.82 2.67 -16.01
N ASN A 64 -9.82 2.28 -16.82
CA ASN A 64 -11.24 2.39 -16.48
C ASN A 64 -11.53 1.91 -15.03
N GLY A 65 -11.59 2.85 -14.08
CA GLY A 65 -11.83 2.62 -12.65
C GLY A 65 -10.61 2.66 -11.70
N GLY A 66 -9.37 2.53 -12.20
CA GLY A 66 -8.17 2.38 -11.37
C GLY A 66 -7.26 3.62 -11.33
N LYS A 67 -6.73 3.96 -10.14
CA LYS A 67 -5.85 5.14 -9.94
C LYS A 67 -4.52 4.79 -9.28
N PHE A 68 -4.42 3.65 -8.60
CA PHE A 68 -3.34 3.34 -7.67
C PHE A 68 -2.38 2.24 -8.18
N GLY A 69 -2.62 1.70 -9.38
CA GLY A 69 -2.03 0.46 -9.87
C GLY A 69 -3.03 -0.68 -9.71
N VAL A 70 -3.27 -1.41 -10.78
CA VAL A 70 -4.39 -2.36 -10.90
C VAL A 70 -4.16 -3.66 -10.14
N VAL A 71 -2.89 -4.06 -9.95
CA VAL A 71 -2.55 -5.35 -9.33
C VAL A 71 -2.71 -5.30 -7.82
N VAL A 72 -2.09 -4.32 -7.16
CA VAL A 72 -2.07 -4.22 -5.69
C VAL A 72 -2.79 -2.97 -5.21
N GLY A 73 -2.56 -1.84 -5.87
CA GLY A 73 -3.00 -0.54 -5.37
C GLY A 73 -4.51 -0.41 -5.26
N ASP A 74 -5.22 -0.67 -6.36
CA ASP A 74 -6.67 -0.53 -6.42
C ASP A 74 -7.39 -1.53 -5.48
N PRO A 75 -7.00 -2.83 -5.41
CA PRO A 75 -7.55 -3.75 -4.41
C PRO A 75 -7.29 -3.33 -2.96
N VAL A 76 -6.08 -2.87 -2.63
CA VAL A 76 -5.75 -2.44 -1.26
C VAL A 76 -6.58 -1.22 -0.85
N VAL A 77 -6.69 -0.20 -1.73
CA VAL A 77 -7.46 1.00 -1.41
C VAL A 77 -8.95 0.69 -1.33
N SER A 78 -9.50 -0.10 -2.25
CA SER A 78 -10.94 -0.45 -2.24
C SER A 78 -11.30 -1.22 -0.98
N ASN A 79 -10.55 -2.28 -0.64
CA ASN A 79 -10.81 -3.08 0.56
C ASN A 79 -10.59 -2.28 1.85
N THR A 80 -9.59 -1.39 1.90
CA THR A 80 -9.35 -0.57 3.09
C THR A 80 -10.46 0.44 3.31
N THR A 81 -10.94 1.10 2.25
CA THR A 81 -12.00 2.12 2.40
C THR A 81 -13.36 1.51 2.75
N LEU A 82 -13.61 0.24 2.40
CA LEU A 82 -14.78 -0.51 2.89
C LEU A 82 -14.72 -0.80 4.40
N ARG A 83 -13.53 -1.04 4.96
CA ARG A 83 -13.35 -1.42 6.37
C ARG A 83 -13.03 -0.25 7.29
N LEU A 84 -12.46 0.81 6.74
CA LEU A 84 -12.05 2.01 7.46
C LEU A 84 -12.70 3.24 6.80
N PRO A 85 -13.95 3.56 7.18
CA PRO A 85 -14.61 4.79 6.75
C PRO A 85 -13.73 6.01 7.06
N GLY A 86 -13.64 6.95 6.11
CA GLY A 86 -12.75 8.11 6.23
C GLY A 86 -11.32 7.87 5.74
N ALA A 87 -10.97 6.66 5.32
CA ALA A 87 -9.76 6.40 4.56
C ALA A 87 -9.89 6.86 3.10
N ARG A 88 -8.76 7.22 2.48
CA ARG A 88 -8.64 7.44 1.04
C ARG A 88 -7.27 6.98 0.53
N GLY A 89 -7.17 6.71 -0.77
CA GLY A 89 -5.89 6.48 -1.43
C GLY A 89 -5.28 7.77 -1.97
N TYR A 90 -3.95 7.82 -2.01
CA TYR A 90 -3.15 8.79 -2.76
C TYR A 90 -2.28 8.04 -3.76
N PRO A 91 -2.43 8.28 -5.07
CA PRO A 91 -1.57 7.65 -6.05
C PRO A 91 -0.24 8.40 -6.09
N VAL A 92 0.88 7.72 -5.77
CA VAL A 92 2.19 8.35 -5.80
C VAL A 92 2.52 8.81 -7.22
N GLN A 93 2.92 10.07 -7.34
CA GLN A 93 3.11 10.77 -8.61
C GLN A 93 4.51 10.50 -9.17
N TYR A 94 4.65 9.36 -9.84
CA TYR A 94 5.90 8.98 -10.48
C TYR A 94 5.66 8.16 -11.76
N PRO A 95 6.66 8.05 -12.66
CA PRO A 95 6.48 7.42 -13.96
C PRO A 95 6.22 5.91 -13.92
N ALA A 96 6.69 5.19 -12.90
CA ALA A 96 6.71 3.73 -12.89
C ALA A 96 7.34 3.10 -14.15
N SER A 97 8.35 3.75 -14.74
CA SER A 97 9.13 3.20 -15.85
C SER A 97 10.29 2.34 -15.34
N SER A 98 10.95 1.61 -16.23
CA SER A 98 12.21 0.91 -15.93
C SER A 98 13.39 1.84 -15.59
N ASP A 99 13.24 3.16 -15.76
CA ASP A 99 14.26 4.14 -15.40
C ASP A 99 14.36 4.31 -13.87
N ILE A 100 15.56 4.06 -13.35
CA ILE A 100 15.90 4.18 -11.93
C ILE A 100 15.64 5.58 -11.35
N THR A 101 15.66 6.65 -12.17
CA THR A 101 15.35 8.00 -11.69
C THR A 101 13.90 8.15 -11.23
N GLY A 102 13.00 7.29 -11.73
CA GLY A 102 11.60 7.23 -11.32
C GLY A 102 11.42 6.94 -9.83
N VAL A 103 12.27 6.09 -9.26
CA VAL A 103 12.21 5.71 -7.84
C VAL A 103 12.41 6.93 -6.94
N ARG A 104 13.47 7.72 -7.18
CA ARG A 104 13.75 8.94 -6.40
C ARG A 104 12.66 10.00 -6.56
N ARG A 105 12.04 10.12 -7.74
CA ARG A 105 10.90 11.02 -7.97
C ARG A 105 9.69 10.59 -7.14
N GLY A 106 9.36 9.30 -7.13
CA GLY A 106 8.30 8.75 -6.28
C GLY A 106 8.57 8.97 -4.79
N ALA A 107 9.81 8.74 -4.36
CA ALA A 107 10.21 8.96 -2.96
C ALA A 107 10.03 10.42 -2.54
N THR A 108 10.47 11.35 -3.39
CA THR A 108 10.29 12.79 -3.20
C THR A 108 8.80 13.15 -3.10
N ASP A 109 7.95 12.57 -3.96
CA ASP A 109 6.51 12.81 -3.90
C ASP A 109 5.86 12.30 -2.60
N VAL A 110 6.23 11.09 -2.16
CA VAL A 110 5.77 10.52 -0.87
C VAL A 110 6.11 11.45 0.28
N VAL A 111 7.39 11.85 0.41
CA VAL A 111 7.85 12.74 1.49
C VAL A 111 7.14 14.09 1.44
N ASN A 112 6.97 14.66 0.25
CA ASN A 112 6.27 15.93 0.07
C ASN A 112 4.78 15.83 0.40
N ARG A 113 4.10 14.74 0.01
CA ARG A 113 2.69 14.52 0.37
C ARG A 113 2.52 14.41 1.87
N LEU A 114 3.36 13.61 2.54
CA LEU A 114 3.33 13.45 3.99
C LEU A 114 3.54 14.79 4.71
N ARG A 115 4.55 15.58 4.33
CA ARG A 115 4.82 16.90 4.92
C ARG A 115 3.65 17.87 4.73
N ARG A 116 3.14 17.98 3.50
CA ARG A 116 2.01 18.88 3.17
C ARG A 116 0.76 18.50 3.95
N GLN A 117 0.36 17.23 3.93
CA GLN A 117 -0.82 16.76 4.65
C GLN A 117 -0.63 16.83 6.16
N ALA A 118 0.60 16.66 6.66
CA ALA A 118 0.84 16.81 8.07
C ALA A 118 0.60 18.23 8.59
N ILE A 119 0.93 19.24 7.78
CA ILE A 119 0.68 20.66 8.06
C ILE A 119 -0.81 20.97 7.93
N SER A 120 -1.43 20.61 6.81
CA SER A 120 -2.82 20.96 6.53
C SER A 120 -3.83 20.18 7.36
N CYS A 121 -3.50 18.94 7.74
CA CYS A 121 -4.41 18.00 8.37
C CYS A 121 -3.74 17.38 9.60
N PRO A 122 -3.61 18.07 10.74
CA PRO A 122 -2.77 17.65 11.87
C PRO A 122 -3.11 16.28 12.47
N ARG A 123 -4.35 15.80 12.30
CA ARG A 123 -4.83 14.51 12.81
C ARG A 123 -4.71 13.35 11.81
N GLN A 124 -4.44 13.64 10.54
CA GLN A 124 -4.41 12.62 9.47
C GLN A 124 -3.28 11.60 9.72
N THR A 125 -3.58 10.33 9.50
CA THR A 125 -2.59 9.25 9.62
C THR A 125 -2.40 8.55 8.28
N PHE A 126 -1.31 7.78 8.15
CA PHE A 126 -0.85 7.32 6.85
C PHE A 126 -0.47 5.84 6.83
N SER A 127 -0.75 5.18 5.71
CA SER A 127 -0.08 3.95 5.28
C SER A 127 0.80 4.24 4.07
N LEU A 128 1.93 3.53 3.99
CA LEU A 128 2.77 3.50 2.80
C LEU A 128 2.66 2.10 2.17
N VAL A 129 2.22 2.02 0.92
CA VAL A 129 2.04 0.76 0.20
C VAL A 129 2.89 0.79 -1.07
N GLY A 130 3.72 -0.23 -1.26
CA GLY A 130 4.60 -0.35 -2.43
C GLY A 130 4.49 -1.73 -3.07
N TYR A 131 4.41 -1.78 -4.40
CA TYR A 131 4.44 -3.04 -5.15
C TYR A 131 5.63 -3.08 -6.12
N SER A 132 6.47 -4.12 -6.06
CA SER A 132 7.63 -4.28 -6.95
C SER A 132 8.54 -3.05 -6.91
N GLN A 133 8.70 -2.30 -8.00
CA GLN A 133 9.41 -1.01 -8.02
C GLN A 133 8.85 0.01 -7.01
N GLY A 134 7.55 -0.04 -6.73
CA GLY A 134 6.93 0.79 -5.71
C GLY A 134 7.42 0.49 -4.28
N ALA A 135 7.89 -0.72 -4.00
CA ALA A 135 8.56 -1.00 -2.72
C ALA A 135 9.90 -0.26 -2.64
N ALA A 136 10.66 -0.21 -3.75
CA ALA A 136 11.88 0.59 -3.84
C ALA A 136 11.62 2.09 -3.64
N VAL A 137 10.48 2.60 -4.13
CA VAL A 137 10.04 3.98 -3.86
C VAL A 137 9.86 4.21 -2.37
N MET A 138 9.25 3.27 -1.63
CA MET A 138 9.02 3.41 -0.20
C MET A 138 10.31 3.28 0.62
N HIS A 139 11.23 2.39 0.25
CA HIS A 139 12.57 2.31 0.85
C HIS A 139 13.31 3.64 0.67
N SER A 140 13.38 4.14 -0.56
CA SER A 140 14.03 5.42 -0.84
C SER A 140 13.33 6.60 -0.14
N ALA A 141 12.01 6.58 0.02
CA ALA A 141 11.30 7.62 0.77
C ALA A 141 11.64 7.58 2.26
N ALA A 142 11.78 6.38 2.84
CA ALA A 142 12.01 6.20 4.26
C ALA A 142 13.33 6.83 4.75
N GLU A 143 14.35 6.90 3.88
CA GLU A 143 15.60 7.62 4.12
C GLU A 143 15.37 9.12 4.41
N ASP A 144 14.35 9.72 3.80
CA ASP A 144 14.10 11.17 3.79
C ASP A 144 12.87 11.58 4.64
N ILE A 145 12.10 10.63 5.17
CA ILE A 145 10.96 10.91 6.06
C ILE A 145 11.48 11.46 7.41
N PRO A 146 11.09 12.69 7.81
CA PRO A 146 11.42 13.23 9.12
C PRO A 146 10.85 12.40 10.28
N LEU A 147 11.63 12.23 11.35
CA LEU A 147 11.25 11.45 12.54
C LEU A 147 9.90 11.88 13.17
N TYR A 148 9.55 13.17 13.13
CA TYR A 148 8.28 13.65 13.68
C TYR A 148 7.05 13.10 12.93
N LEU A 149 7.21 12.60 11.71
CA LEU A 149 6.14 11.95 10.94
C LEU A 149 6.02 10.45 11.24
N TYR A 150 7.02 9.83 11.85
CA TYR A 150 6.99 8.38 12.14
C TYR A 150 5.76 7.99 12.94
N PRO A 151 5.34 8.70 14.02
CA PRO A 151 4.13 8.34 14.77
C PRO A 151 2.82 8.41 13.95
N ARG A 152 2.82 9.19 12.84
CA ARG A 152 1.66 9.35 11.95
C ARG A 152 1.58 8.27 10.87
N ILE A 153 2.71 7.63 10.57
CA ILE A 153 2.75 6.44 9.71
C ILE A 153 2.38 5.23 10.56
N LYS A 154 1.29 4.56 10.20
CA LYS A 154 0.71 3.43 10.96
C LYS A 154 1.12 2.08 10.38
N SER A 155 1.40 2.01 9.09
CA SER A 155 1.94 0.81 8.46
C SER A 155 2.74 1.12 7.20
N LEU A 156 3.68 0.23 6.90
CA LEU A 156 4.32 0.11 5.61
C LEU A 156 4.03 -1.29 5.10
N VAL A 157 3.35 -1.44 3.95
CA VAL A 157 3.01 -2.75 3.39
C VAL A 157 3.64 -2.88 2.01
N MET A 158 4.63 -3.75 1.89
CA MET A 158 5.38 -3.95 0.67
C MET A 158 5.02 -5.30 0.04
N PHE A 159 4.68 -5.26 -1.24
CA PHE A 159 4.31 -6.42 -2.05
C PHE A 159 5.42 -6.70 -3.07
N GLY A 160 5.96 -7.92 -3.09
CA GLY A 160 7.03 -8.29 -4.03
C GLY A 160 8.26 -7.38 -3.93
N ASP A 161 8.76 -7.18 -2.71
CA ASP A 161 9.85 -6.25 -2.41
C ASP A 161 11.22 -6.83 -2.79
N GLY A 162 11.82 -6.32 -3.86
CA GLY A 162 13.12 -6.77 -4.36
C GLY A 162 14.31 -6.45 -3.46
N TYR A 163 14.17 -5.57 -2.47
CA TYR A 163 15.25 -5.27 -1.53
C TYR A 163 15.65 -6.48 -0.69
N HIS A 164 14.76 -7.48 -0.51
CA HIS A 164 15.12 -8.71 0.21
C HIS A 164 16.22 -9.51 -0.48
N ARG A 165 16.37 -9.40 -1.81
CA ARG A 165 17.51 -10.00 -2.52
C ARG A 165 18.86 -9.38 -2.14
N LEU A 166 18.85 -8.16 -1.59
CA LEU A 166 20.05 -7.46 -1.11
C LEU A 166 20.42 -7.90 0.31
N GLY A 167 19.63 -8.78 0.92
CA GLY A 167 19.85 -9.35 2.24
C GLY A 167 19.12 -8.60 3.36
N PRO A 168 18.96 -9.25 4.53
CA PRO A 168 18.06 -8.81 5.60
C PRO A 168 18.46 -7.52 6.32
N VAL A 169 19.68 -7.01 6.08
CA VAL A 169 20.14 -5.72 6.63
C VAL A 169 19.75 -4.58 5.69
N LEU A 170 19.91 -4.77 4.38
CA LEU A 170 19.64 -3.75 3.37
C LEU A 170 18.15 -3.65 3.03
N SER A 171 17.35 -4.66 3.37
CA SER A 171 15.89 -4.66 3.19
C SER A 171 15.10 -4.07 4.37
N ARG A 172 15.77 -3.60 5.42
CA ARG A 172 15.10 -3.02 6.60
C ARG A 172 14.84 -1.53 6.40
N PHE A 173 13.64 -1.14 6.80
CA PHE A 173 13.33 0.28 6.98
C PHE A 173 14.11 0.84 8.19
N PRO A 174 14.27 2.17 8.30
CA PRO A 174 14.79 2.81 9.50
C PRO A 174 14.04 2.39 10.77
N THR A 175 14.75 2.40 11.90
CA THR A 175 14.19 2.06 13.22
C THR A 175 12.96 2.94 13.52
N GLY A 176 11.88 2.34 14.00
CA GLY A 176 10.58 3.01 14.24
C GLY A 176 9.61 3.02 13.06
N LEU A 177 10.10 2.88 11.81
CA LEU A 177 9.27 2.50 10.66
C LEU A 177 9.26 0.98 10.47
N ASN A 178 10.40 0.33 10.65
CA ASN A 178 10.52 -1.12 10.48
C ASN A 178 9.57 -1.92 11.38
N ASP A 179 9.25 -1.42 12.58
CA ASP A 179 8.32 -2.07 13.51
C ASP A 179 6.86 -2.09 13.00
N LYS A 180 6.61 -1.34 11.92
CA LYS A 180 5.31 -1.19 11.27
C LYS A 180 5.33 -1.73 9.84
N ALA A 181 6.45 -2.33 9.43
CA ALA A 181 6.63 -2.85 8.10
C ALA A 181 6.08 -4.29 8.03
N MET A 182 5.27 -4.53 7.00
CA MET A 182 4.75 -5.82 6.62
C MET A 182 5.19 -6.10 5.19
N GLN A 183 5.71 -7.30 4.98
CA GLN A 183 6.19 -7.79 3.70
C GLN A 183 5.26 -8.91 3.24
N ILE A 184 4.71 -8.77 2.04
CA ILE A 184 3.77 -9.71 1.44
C ILE A 184 4.38 -10.19 0.12
N CYS A 185 4.67 -11.49 0.04
CA CYS A 185 5.25 -12.09 -1.15
C CYS A 185 4.49 -13.37 -1.51
N ALA A 186 4.32 -13.59 -2.81
CA ALA A 186 3.76 -14.84 -3.31
C ALA A 186 4.83 -15.95 -3.34
N PRO A 187 4.48 -17.23 -3.17
CA PRO A 187 5.40 -18.35 -3.34
C PRO A 187 5.92 -18.38 -4.77
N GLY A 188 7.23 -18.52 -4.93
CA GLY A 188 7.87 -18.50 -6.24
C GLY A 188 7.88 -17.13 -6.92
N ASP A 189 7.58 -16.04 -6.20
CA ASP A 189 7.81 -14.69 -6.69
C ASP A 189 9.31 -14.53 -6.96
N PRO A 190 9.74 -14.42 -8.23
CA PRO A 190 11.15 -14.37 -8.55
C PRO A 190 11.79 -13.18 -7.85
N VAL A 191 11.08 -12.06 -7.66
CA VAL A 191 11.56 -10.85 -6.99
C VAL A 191 12.10 -11.14 -5.58
N ARG A 192 11.68 -12.24 -4.95
CA ARG A 192 12.12 -12.64 -3.61
C ARG A 192 13.26 -13.66 -3.57
N ASP A 193 13.31 -14.64 -4.48
CA ASP A 193 14.04 -15.92 -4.34
C ASP A 193 15.33 -15.89 -3.49
N ASP A 194 15.13 -16.00 -2.18
CA ASP A 194 16.06 -16.33 -1.09
C ASP A 194 15.35 -17.42 -0.28
N PRO A 195 15.99 -18.58 -0.03
CA PRO A 195 15.40 -19.72 0.69
C PRO A 195 15.00 -19.47 2.15
N LEU A 196 15.20 -18.28 2.73
CA LEU A 196 14.96 -18.03 4.17
C LEU A 196 13.78 -17.11 4.51
N SER A 197 12.99 -16.71 3.52
CA SER A 197 11.89 -15.80 3.78
C SER A 197 10.57 -16.49 3.47
N ASP A 198 9.88 -16.96 4.50
CA ASP A 198 8.46 -17.34 4.46
C ASP A 198 7.72 -16.36 5.36
N GLY A 199 7.13 -15.34 4.74
CA GLY A 199 6.18 -14.45 5.40
C GLY A 199 4.79 -15.04 5.25
N PRO A 200 3.83 -14.71 6.12
CA PRO A 200 2.47 -15.22 5.98
C PRO A 200 1.89 -14.83 4.63
N LEU A 201 1.43 -15.83 3.89
CA LEU A 201 0.69 -15.69 2.64
C LEU A 201 -0.62 -14.94 2.93
N MET A 202 -0.69 -13.65 2.59
CA MET A 202 -1.96 -12.93 2.55
C MET A 202 -2.47 -12.95 1.12
N ILE A 203 -3.40 -13.85 0.86
CA ILE A 203 -4.26 -13.84 -0.33
C ILE A 203 -5.16 -12.61 -0.18
N ILE A 204 -5.01 -11.62 -1.07
CA ILE A 204 -5.89 -10.44 -1.15
C ILE A 204 -7.21 -10.87 -1.77
#